data_AF-A0A6P3E0V3-F1
#
_entry.id   AF-A0A6P3E0V3-F1
#
_cell.length_a   1.000
_cell.length_b   1.000
_cell.length_c   1.000
_cell.angle_alpha   90.00
_cell.angle_beta   90.00
_cell.angle_gamma   90.00
#
_symmetry.space_group_name_H-M   'P 1'
#
loop_
_entity.id
_entity.type
_entity.pdbx_description
1 polymer ?
#
loop_
_entity_poly.entity_id
_entity_poly.type
_entity_poly.pdbx_seq_one_letter_code
_entity_poly.pdbx_strand_id
1 'polypeptide(L)'
;MNLTRFAIKSTIVGGVVYYTYAEGLWSKSEETAKLYEKLYVNVAPYVKENVPEEITKEWAQLPSVSCITSFMKSSWNKGVMISMEFISNIPTHTCNGATNLYETVQKYIQDLNL
;
A
#
# COMPACT_ATOMS: atom_id res chain seq x y z
N MET A 1 2.80 1.71 -26.49
CA MET A 1 4.05 1.70 -25.68
C MET A 1 3.78 1.34 -24.20
N ASN A 2 2.91 0.35 -23.92
CA ASN A 2 2.40 0.12 -22.55
C ASN A 2 2.75 -1.27 -21.99
N LEU A 3 2.92 -2.29 -22.84
CA LEU A 3 3.18 -3.67 -22.40
C LEU A 3 4.62 -3.90 -21.92
N THR A 4 5.62 -3.33 -22.61
CA THR A 4 7.04 -3.44 -22.22
C THR A 4 7.31 -2.76 -20.88
N ARG A 5 6.76 -1.57 -20.66
CA ARG A 5 6.85 -0.85 -19.38
C ARG A 5 6.17 -1.62 -18.24
N PHE A 6 5.02 -2.25 -18.52
CA PHE A 6 4.34 -3.11 -17.56
C PHE A 6 5.18 -4.33 -17.21
N ALA A 7 5.72 -5.04 -18.21
CA ALA A 7 6.55 -6.23 -18.00
C ALA A 7 7.83 -5.94 -17.20
N ILE A 8 8.49 -4.80 -17.47
CA ILE A 8 9.67 -4.38 -16.71
C ILE A 8 9.29 -4.10 -15.25
N LYS A 9 8.22 -3.34 -15.02
CA LYS A 9 7.77 -3.02 -13.65
C LYS A 9 7.32 -4.25 -12.89
N SER A 10 6.57 -5.15 -13.52
CA SER A 10 6.09 -6.38 -12.88
C SER A 10 7.23 -7.32 -12.51
N THR A 11 8.26 -7.42 -13.36
CA THR A 11 9.46 -8.22 -13.07
C THR A 11 10.22 -7.67 -11.87
N ILE A 12 10.40 -6.34 -11.79
CA ILE A 12 11.06 -5.71 -10.63
C ILE A 12 10.28 -5.98 -9.35
N VAL A 13 8.97 -5.73 -9.37
CA VAL A 13 8.11 -5.96 -8.20
C VAL A 13 8.11 -7.44 -7.80
N GLY A 14 7.95 -8.34 -8.77
CA GLY A 14 7.99 -9.78 -8.54
C GLY A 14 9.32 -10.24 -7.96
N GLY A 15 10.43 -9.69 -8.44
CA GLY A 15 11.76 -9.96 -7.90
C GLY A 15 11.92 -9.50 -6.45
N VAL A 16 11.45 -8.28 -6.13
CA VAL A 16 11.47 -7.76 -4.74
C VAL A 16 10.60 -8.61 -3.82
N VAL A 17 9.39 -8.97 -4.25
CA VAL A 17 8.49 -9.82 -3.46
C VAL A 17 9.10 -11.21 -3.25
N TYR A 18 9.68 -11.81 -4.30
CA TYR A 18 10.33 -13.12 -4.20
C TYR A 18 11.52 -13.08 -3.25
N TYR A 19 12.38 -12.07 -3.38
CA TYR A 19 13.55 -11.89 -2.52
C TYR A 19 13.14 -11.68 -1.06
N THR A 20 12.17 -10.80 -0.79
CA THR A 20 11.70 -10.54 0.59
C THR A 20 11.00 -11.75 1.19
N TYR A 21 10.31 -12.55 0.39
CA TYR A 21 9.77 -13.84 0.84
C TYR A 21 10.90 -14.80 1.21
N ALA A 22 11.93 -14.94 0.37
CA ALA A 22 13.06 -15.83 0.60
C ALA A 22 13.93 -15.42 1.81
N GLU A 23 14.08 -14.11 2.08
CA GLU A 23 14.72 -13.59 3.29
C GLU A 23 13.89 -13.82 4.56
N GLY A 24 12.64 -14.29 4.42
CA GLY A 24 11.78 -14.63 5.55
C GLY A 24 10.85 -13.51 6.02
N LEU A 25 10.77 -12.38 5.32
CA LEU A 25 9.89 -11.27 5.71
C LEU A 25 8.39 -11.64 5.66
N TRP A 26 8.01 -12.42 4.65
CA TRP A 26 6.64 -12.87 4.40
C TRP A 26 6.49 -14.40 4.46
N SER A 27 7.51 -15.10 4.98
CA SER A 27 7.55 -16.56 5.04
C SER A 27 6.93 -17.06 6.36
N LYS A 28 7.39 -18.20 6.86
CA LYS A 28 6.97 -18.76 8.15
C LYS A 28 7.42 -17.88 9.29
N SER A 29 6.62 -17.87 10.37
CA SER A 29 6.91 -17.08 11.58
C SER A 29 8.31 -17.32 12.16
N GLU A 30 8.84 -18.54 12.08
CA GLU A 30 10.18 -18.86 12.55
C GLU A 30 11.28 -18.18 11.72
N GLU A 31 11.13 -18.14 10.39
CA GLU A 31 12.07 -17.49 9.48
C GLU A 31 12.03 -15.97 9.65
N THR A 32 10.82 -15.40 9.82
CA THR A 32 10.65 -13.98 10.13
C THR A 32 11.28 -13.60 11.46
N ALA A 33 11.16 -14.44 12.49
CA ALA A 33 11.79 -14.19 13.79
C ALA A 33 13.32 -14.16 13.68
N LYS A 34 13.92 -15.10 12.93
CA LYS A 34 15.37 -15.13 12.68
C LYS A 34 15.85 -13.91 11.88
N LEU A 35 15.09 -13.49 10.87
CA LEU A 35 15.38 -12.26 10.12
C LEU A 35 15.34 -11.03 11.04
N TYR A 36 14.32 -10.93 11.89
CA TYR A 36 14.17 -9.83 12.84
C TYR A 36 15.31 -9.79 13.86
N GLU A 37 15.71 -10.94 14.40
CA GLU A 37 16.86 -11.05 15.33
C GLU A 37 18.15 -10.54 14.67
N LYS A 38 18.43 -10.98 13.43
CA LYS A 38 19.59 -10.51 12.66
C LYS A 38 19.55 -9.01 12.41
N LEU A 39 18.38 -8.47 12.06
CA LEU A 39 18.20 -7.02 11.87
C LEU A 39 18.40 -6.28 13.19
N TYR A 40 17.83 -6.76 14.29
CA TYR A 40 17.96 -6.14 15.60
C TYR A 40 19.43 -6.05 16.02
N VAL A 41 20.19 -7.15 15.93
CA VAL A 41 21.62 -7.17 16.30
C VAL A 41 22.43 -6.17 15.48
N ASN A 42 22.13 -6.04 14.18
CA ASN A 42 22.85 -5.13 13.30
C ASN A 42 22.42 -3.67 13.41
N VAL A 43 21.14 -3.39 13.72
CA VAL A 43 20.56 -2.04 13.69
C VAL A 43 20.51 -1.40 15.09
N ALA A 44 20.31 -2.19 16.15
CA ALA A 44 20.25 -1.73 17.53
C ALA A 44 21.46 -0.85 17.96
N PRO A 45 22.73 -1.15 17.62
CA PRO A 45 23.84 -0.29 18.00
C PRO A 45 23.72 1.12 17.39
N TYR A 46 23.33 1.22 16.12
CA TYR A 46 23.17 2.51 15.43
C TYR A 46 22.01 3.33 15.99
N VAL A 47 20.91 2.68 16.37
CA VAL A 47 19.75 3.36 16.98
C VAL A 47 20.13 3.90 18.36
N LYS A 48 20.83 3.12 19.17
CA LYS A 48 21.27 3.52 20.52
C LYS A 48 22.23 4.70 20.50
N GLU A 49 23.09 4.79 19.49
CA GLU A 49 24.11 5.84 19.37
C GLU A 49 23.57 7.15 18.76
N ASN A 50 22.57 7.08 17.89
CA ASN A 50 22.11 8.23 17.10
C ASN A 50 20.71 8.74 17.46
N VAL A 51 19.95 8.01 18.28
CA VAL A 51 18.58 8.40 18.67
C VAL A 51 18.56 8.80 20.14
N PRO A 52 18.07 10.01 20.48
CA PRO A 52 17.91 10.44 21.86
C PRO A 52 17.10 9.45 22.70
N GLU A 53 17.53 9.23 23.95
CA GLU A 53 16.88 8.26 24.85
C GLU A 53 15.39 8.55 25.06
N GLU A 54 14.99 9.82 25.10
CA GLU A 54 13.58 10.23 25.21
C GLU A 54 12.72 9.64 24.09
N ILE A 55 13.21 9.66 22.84
CA ILE A 55 12.50 9.10 21.69
C ILE A 55 12.48 7.57 21.80
N THR A 56 13.60 6.93 22.10
CA THR A 56 13.61 5.46 22.25
C THR A 56 12.69 4.97 23.38
N LYS A 57 12.52 5.77 24.45
CA LYS A 57 11.67 5.46 25.60
C LYS A 57 10.18 5.63 25.30
N GLU A 58 9.81 6.59 24.44
CA GLU A 58 8.44 6.70 23.93
C GLU A 58 8.11 5.55 22.97
N TRP A 59 9.03 5.18 22.08
CA TRP A 59 8.82 4.09 21.12
C TRP A 59 8.85 2.69 21.75
N ALA A 60 9.59 2.52 22.85
CA ALA A 60 9.60 1.27 23.62
C ALA A 60 8.27 1.01 24.33
N GLN A 61 7.46 2.04 24.56
CA GLN A 61 6.11 1.87 25.10
C GLN A 61 5.22 1.34 23.98
N LEU A 62 4.95 0.04 24.02
CA LEU A 62 3.98 -0.58 23.12
C LEU A 62 2.65 0.17 23.24
N PRO A 63 1.98 0.47 22.10
CA PRO A 63 0.66 1.08 22.14
C PRO A 63 -0.27 0.19 22.97
N SER A 64 -1.12 0.82 23.78
CA SER A 64 -2.01 0.08 24.66
C SER A 64 -2.91 -0.86 23.85
N VAL A 65 -3.29 -2.00 24.43
CA VAL A 65 -4.22 -2.95 23.80
C VAL A 65 -5.52 -2.27 23.40
N SER A 66 -5.99 -1.30 24.18
CA SER A 66 -7.18 -0.50 23.86
C SER A 66 -6.98 0.38 22.63
N CYS A 67 -5.80 0.99 22.46
CA CYS A 67 -5.43 1.77 21.27
C CYS A 67 -5.36 0.89 20.03
N ILE A 68 -4.70 -0.27 20.10
CA ILE A 68 -4.61 -1.22 18.99
C ILE A 68 -6.03 -1.69 18.59
N THR A 69 -6.85 -2.02 19.58
CA THR A 69 -8.23 -2.49 19.34
C THR A 69 -9.10 -1.39 18.73
N SER A 70 -9.01 -0.16 19.21
CA SER A 70 -9.79 0.96 18.67
C SER A 70 -9.34 1.32 17.25
N PHE A 71 -8.04 1.26 16.98
CA PHE A 71 -7.47 1.46 15.64
C PHE A 71 -7.99 0.41 14.64
N MET A 72 -7.95 -0.88 15.02
CA MET A 72 -8.47 -1.95 14.16
C MET A 72 -9.96 -1.77 13.87
N LYS A 73 -10.77 -1.50 14.91
CA LYS A 73 -12.21 -1.25 14.75
C LYS A 73 -12.49 -0.04 13.85
N SER A 74 -11.78 1.07 14.06
CA SER A 74 -11.95 2.28 13.26
C SER A 74 -11.55 2.06 11.81
N SER A 75 -10.42 1.38 11.57
CA SER A 75 -9.91 1.10 10.22
C SER A 75 -10.84 0.18 9.45
N TRP A 76 -11.37 -0.86 10.10
CA TRP A 76 -12.36 -1.75 9.49
C TRP A 76 -13.63 -0.99 9.10
N ASN A 77 -14.20 -0.21 10.03
CA ASN A 77 -15.42 0.56 9.76
C ASN A 77 -15.24 1.58 8.63
N LYS A 78 -14.09 2.27 8.60
CA LYS A 78 -13.74 3.18 7.49
C LYS A 78 -13.62 2.42 6.17
N GLY A 79 -12.98 1.25 6.16
CA GLY A 79 -12.87 0.42 4.97
C GLY A 79 -14.23 0.00 4.42
N VAL A 80 -15.15 -0.43 5.28
CA VAL A 80 -16.53 -0.77 4.91
C VAL A 80 -17.27 0.45 4.34
N MET A 81 -17.17 1.61 5.01
CA MET A 81 -17.81 2.84 4.54
C MET A 81 -17.30 3.27 3.16
N ILE A 82 -15.98 3.33 2.97
CA ILE A 82 -15.37 3.74 1.69
C ILE A 82 -15.76 2.78 0.57
N SER A 83 -15.79 1.48 0.85
CA SER A 83 -16.17 0.48 -0.15
C SER A 83 -17.63 0.63 -0.56
N MET A 84 -18.53 0.85 0.40
CA MET A 84 -19.95 1.06 0.12
C MET A 84 -20.19 2.39 -0.61
N GLU A 85 -19.48 3.44 -0.22
CA GLU A 85 -19.50 4.74 -0.89
C GLU A 85 -19.05 4.61 -2.35
N PHE A 86 -17.95 3.89 -2.60
CA PHE A 86 -17.49 3.60 -3.95
C PHE A 86 -18.56 2.88 -4.77
N ILE A 87 -19.15 1.80 -4.22
CA ILE A 87 -20.22 1.04 -4.89
C ILE A 87 -21.41 1.95 -5.21
N SER A 88 -21.80 2.81 -4.27
CA SER A 88 -22.91 3.74 -4.45
C SER A 88 -22.66 4.76 -5.57
N ASN A 89 -21.40 5.12 -5.80
CA ASN A 89 -20.98 6.07 -6.83
C ASN A 89 -20.65 5.43 -8.19
N ILE A 90 -20.64 4.10 -8.31
CA ILE A 90 -20.38 3.40 -9.58
C ILE A 90 -21.28 3.90 -10.72
N PRO A 91 -22.61 4.06 -10.56
CA PRO A 91 -23.48 4.52 -11.65
C PRO A 91 -23.09 5.92 -12.12
N THR A 92 -22.78 6.83 -11.20
CA THR A 92 -22.35 8.20 -11.50
C THR A 92 -21.03 8.22 -12.25
N HIS A 93 -20.03 7.46 -11.79
CA HIS A 93 -18.74 7.34 -12.48
C HIS A 93 -18.88 6.72 -13.87
N THR A 94 -19.74 5.72 -14.03
CA THR A 94 -20.01 5.05 -15.30
C THR A 94 -20.72 5.99 -16.28
N CYS A 95 -21.73 6.73 -15.82
CA CYS A 95 -22.45 7.71 -16.63
C CYS A 95 -21.51 8.84 -17.09
N ASN A 96 -20.74 9.42 -16.17
CA ASN A 96 -19.76 10.45 -16.50
C ASN A 96 -18.70 9.95 -17.49
N GLY A 97 -18.22 8.71 -17.33
CA GLY A 97 -17.29 8.09 -18.26
C GLY A 97 -17.89 7.91 -19.67
N ALA A 98 -19.12 7.41 -19.76
CA ALA A 98 -19.82 7.22 -21.03
C ALA A 98 -20.08 8.56 -21.74
N THR A 99 -20.54 9.58 -21.02
CA THR A 99 -20.76 10.94 -21.56
C THR A 99 -19.46 11.56 -22.06
N ASN A 100 -18.38 11.46 -21.29
CA ASN A 100 -17.07 12.00 -21.70
C ASN A 100 -16.53 11.30 -22.97
N LEU A 101 -16.73 9.98 -23.08
CA LEU A 101 -16.36 9.23 -24.29
C LEU A 101 -17.19 9.69 -25.49
N TYR A 102 -18.51 9.83 -25.31
CA TYR A 102 -19.41 10.30 -26.37
C TYR A 102 -19.01 11.71 -26.85
N GLU A 103 -18.79 12.65 -25.93
CA GLU A 103 -18.35 14.01 -26.25
C GLU A 103 -17.00 14.03 -26.96
N THR A 104 -16.05 13.18 -26.53
CA THR A 104 -14.73 13.08 -27.16
C THR A 104 -14.85 12.57 -28.59
N VAL A 105 -15.60 11.49 -28.81
CA VAL A 105 -15.82 10.93 -30.15
C VAL A 105 -16.54 11.94 -31.04
N GLN A 106 -17.55 12.64 -30.52
CA GLN A 106 -18.26 13.67 -31.27
C GLN A 106 -17.34 14.82 -31.69
N LYS A 107 -16.45 15.29 -30.80
CA LYS A 107 -15.43 16.30 -31.13
C LYS A 107 -14.49 15.83 -32.23
N TYR A 108 -13.96 14.60 -32.13
CA TYR A 108 -13.10 14.04 -33.18
C TYR A 108 -13.81 13.97 -34.54
N ILE A 109 -15.08 13.56 -34.58
CA ILE A 109 -15.87 13.49 -35.83
C ILE A 109 -16.10 14.89 -36.42
N GLN A 110 -16.31 15.91 -35.60
CA GLN A 110 -16.46 17.29 -36.06
C GLN A 110 -15.14 17.85 -36.63
N ASP A 111 -14.01 17.59 -35.97
CA ASP A 111 -12.68 17.99 -36.45
C ASP A 111 -12.27 17.30 -37.76
N LEU A 112 -12.80 16.10 -38.03
CA LEU A 112 -12.58 15.33 -39.27
C LEU A 112 -13.49 15.75 -40.44
N ASN A 113 -14.60 16.45 -40.16
CA ASN A 113 -15.57 16.91 -41.17
C ASN A 113 -15.38 18.40 -41.54
N LEU A 114 -14.28 19.01 -41.09
CA LEU A 114 -13.73 20.30 -41.53
C LEU A 114 -12.53 20.06 -42.45
#